data_AF-A0A3N5L0E3-F1
#
_entry.id   AF-A0A3N5L0E3-F1
#
_cell.length_a   1.000
_cell.length_b   1.000
_cell.length_c   1.000
_cell.angle_alpha   90.00
_cell.angle_beta   90.00
_cell.angle_gamma   90.00
#
_symmetry.space_group_name_H-M   'P 1'
#
loop_
_entity.id
_entity.type
_entity.pdbx_description
1 polymer ?
#
loop_
_entity_poly.entity_id
_entity_poly.type
_entity_poly.pdbx_seq_one_letter_code
_entity_poly.pdbx_strand_id
1 'polypeptide(L)'
;MKNINWKYFIASFIILTTMSIQAPIGITLFPLIVIFVLPLLVLYWLVYARVGEKRKSFLYKYLITTIFVILISFIVSIGLIRWQTVKSIEQGNNIVNALEVYYSAHNKYPEKLKELVPQYINEAPHSYMGYGNVEYLYLVRGNFNTEGSYSYTLTFPNTAIFNTTYDSDTRKWETISQFSK
;
A
#
# COMPACT_ATOMS: atom_id res chain seq x y z
N MET A 1 -8.50 33.00 -31.25
CA MET A 1 -7.92 31.96 -30.35
C MET A 1 -9.00 30.90 -30.13
N LYS A 2 -8.76 29.63 -30.49
CA LYS A 2 -9.74 28.55 -30.27
C LYS A 2 -9.78 28.23 -28.78
N ASN A 3 -10.98 28.30 -28.18
CA ASN A 3 -11.22 27.94 -26.78
C ASN A 3 -10.68 26.54 -26.51
N ILE A 4 -9.67 26.46 -25.64
CA ILE A 4 -9.24 25.19 -25.06
C ILE A 4 -10.42 24.66 -24.26
N ASN A 5 -10.83 23.45 -24.59
CA ASN A 5 -12.00 22.83 -23.97
C ASN A 5 -11.57 22.27 -22.61
N TRP A 6 -11.55 23.17 -21.61
CA TRP A 6 -11.15 22.99 -20.20
C TRP A 6 -11.69 21.69 -19.57
N LYS A 7 -12.81 21.19 -20.09
CA LYS A 7 -13.42 19.92 -19.73
C LYS A 7 -12.47 18.72 -19.85
N TYR A 8 -11.64 18.65 -20.91
CA TYR A 8 -10.72 17.51 -21.09
C TYR A 8 -9.53 17.55 -20.12
N PHE A 9 -9.10 18.75 -19.71
CA PHE A 9 -8.04 18.93 -18.71
C PHE A 9 -8.50 18.50 -17.33
N ILE A 10 -9.71 18.93 -16.93
CA ILE A 10 -10.32 18.48 -15.68
C ILE A 10 -10.55 16.97 -15.71
N ALA A 11 -11.06 16.42 -16.82
CA ALA A 11 -11.30 14.98 -16.93
C ALA A 11 -10.01 14.16 -16.80
N SER A 12 -8.92 14.56 -17.48
CA SER A 12 -7.64 13.84 -17.36
C SER A 12 -7.04 13.96 -15.97
N PHE A 13 -7.16 15.13 -15.32
CA PHE A 13 -6.73 15.33 -13.94
C PHE A 13 -7.53 14.46 -12.97
N ILE A 14 -8.86 14.37 -13.13
CA ILE A 14 -9.71 13.52 -12.30
C ILE A 14 -9.38 12.04 -12.53
N ILE A 15 -9.14 11.60 -13.76
CA ILE A 15 -8.78 10.21 -14.07
C ILE A 15 -7.41 9.86 -13.44
N LEU A 16 -6.40 10.72 -13.60
CA LEU A 16 -5.07 10.51 -13.02
C LEU A 16 -5.10 10.49 -11.48
N THR A 17 -5.86 11.41 -10.86
CA THR A 17 -5.98 11.46 -9.40
C THR A 17 -6.81 10.30 -8.86
N THR A 18 -7.90 9.91 -9.51
CA THR A 18 -8.71 8.74 -9.08
C THR A 18 -7.97 7.42 -9.25
N MET A 19 -7.16 7.26 -10.30
CA MET A 19 -6.27 6.10 -10.44
C MET A 19 -5.14 6.08 -9.40
N SER A 20 -4.68 7.26 -8.95
CA SER A 20 -3.69 7.37 -7.87
C SER A 20 -4.30 7.05 -6.51
N ILE A 21 -5.56 7.42 -6.32
CA ILE A 21 -6.33 7.18 -5.10
C ILE A 21 -6.60 5.68 -4.96
N GLN A 22 -7.00 4.96 -6.02
CA GLN A 22 -7.37 3.53 -5.96
C GLN A 22 -6.25 2.50 -5.70
N ALA A 23 -5.03 2.91 -5.37
CA ALA A 23 -3.86 2.03 -5.41
C ALA A 23 -3.30 1.69 -4.01
N PRO A 24 -3.87 0.71 -3.29
CA PRO A 24 -3.19 0.10 -2.15
C PRO A 24 -2.05 -0.83 -2.59
N ILE A 25 -1.78 -0.91 -3.90
CA ILE A 25 -0.73 -1.69 -4.53
C ILE A 25 0.43 -0.75 -4.91
N GLY A 26 0.83 0.12 -3.98
CA GLY A 26 1.64 1.32 -4.22
C GLY A 26 3.04 1.15 -4.81
N ILE A 27 3.49 -0.09 -5.09
CA ILE A 27 4.79 -0.35 -5.73
C ILE A 27 4.67 -1.07 -7.09
N THR A 28 3.65 -1.89 -7.36
CA THR A 28 3.47 -2.45 -8.73
C THR A 28 3.13 -1.38 -9.74
N LEU A 29 2.59 -0.25 -9.30
CA LEU A 29 2.28 0.84 -10.21
C LEU A 29 3.49 1.68 -10.60
N PHE A 30 4.63 1.66 -9.88
CA PHE A 30 5.79 2.44 -10.32
C PHE A 30 6.29 1.98 -11.71
N PRO A 31 6.48 0.66 -11.96
CA PRO A 31 6.72 0.16 -13.32
C PRO A 31 5.63 0.57 -14.30
N LEU A 32 4.35 0.54 -13.90
CA LEU A 32 3.25 0.90 -14.80
C LEU A 32 3.23 2.40 -15.10
N ILE A 33 3.53 3.28 -14.13
CA ILE A 33 3.71 4.70 -14.35
C ILE A 33 4.85 4.92 -15.33
N VAL A 34 5.98 4.23 -15.18
CA VAL A 34 7.09 4.31 -16.16
C VAL A 34 6.62 3.84 -17.55
N ILE A 35 5.90 2.70 -17.62
CA ILE A 35 5.36 2.12 -18.87
C ILE A 35 4.33 3.04 -19.54
N PHE A 36 3.53 3.79 -18.79
CA PHE A 36 2.49 4.67 -19.36
C PHE A 36 2.98 6.10 -19.58
N VAL A 37 3.83 6.64 -18.71
CA VAL A 37 4.35 8.01 -18.80
C VAL A 37 5.41 8.12 -19.89
N LEU A 38 6.29 7.12 -20.06
CA LEU A 38 7.33 7.19 -21.10
C LEU A 38 6.75 7.31 -22.52
N PRO A 39 5.77 6.49 -22.96
CA PRO A 39 5.14 6.67 -24.27
C PRO A 39 4.44 8.01 -24.42
N LEU A 40 3.83 8.54 -23.36
CA LEU A 40 3.20 9.85 -23.38
C LEU A 40 4.24 10.98 -23.54
N LEU A 41 5.40 10.86 -22.89
CA LEU A 41 6.51 11.81 -23.07
C LEU A 41 7.11 11.73 -24.49
N VAL A 42 7.25 10.52 -25.04
CA VAL A 42 7.69 10.32 -26.44
C VAL A 42 6.68 10.93 -27.41
N LEU A 43 5.39 10.65 -27.22
CA LEU A 43 4.31 11.24 -28.03
C LEU A 43 4.30 12.76 -27.92
N TYR A 44 4.47 13.29 -26.70
CA TYR A 44 4.60 14.73 -26.46
C TYR A 44 5.77 15.31 -27.25
N TRP A 45 6.94 14.67 -27.23
CA TRP A 45 8.12 15.11 -27.98
C TRP A 45 7.89 15.09 -29.50
N LEU A 46 7.25 14.04 -30.02
CA LEU A 46 6.88 13.94 -31.44
C LEU A 46 5.91 15.04 -31.87
N VAL A 47 4.91 15.35 -31.03
CA VAL A 47 3.98 16.46 -31.27
C VAL A 47 4.71 17.79 -31.20
N TYR A 48 5.58 17.99 -30.21
CA TYR A 48 6.37 19.21 -30.04
C TYR A 48 7.27 19.50 -31.25
N ALA A 49 7.88 18.47 -31.85
CA ALA A 49 8.72 18.60 -33.05
C ALA A 49 7.94 19.06 -34.30
N ARG A 50 6.64 18.71 -34.40
CA ARG A 50 5.80 19.05 -35.56
C ARG A 50 5.03 20.36 -35.43
N VAL A 51 5.03 20.97 -34.25
CA VAL A 51 4.18 22.11 -33.93
C VAL A 51 4.95 23.43 -34.05
N GLY A 52 4.36 24.41 -34.73
CA GLY A 52 4.96 25.75 -34.92
C GLY A 52 5.22 26.49 -33.62
N GLU A 53 6.19 27.42 -33.62
CA GLU A 53 6.74 28.06 -32.42
C GLU A 53 5.70 28.66 -31.46
N LYS A 54 4.65 29.29 -32.00
CA LYS A 54 3.57 29.90 -31.20
C LYS A 54 2.86 28.91 -30.27
N ARG A 55 2.85 27.62 -30.60
CA ARG A 55 2.19 26.57 -29.80
C ARG A 55 3.17 25.80 -28.90
N LYS A 56 4.48 25.95 -29.09
CA LYS A 56 5.51 25.30 -28.25
C LYS A 56 5.47 25.81 -26.80
N SER A 57 5.24 27.10 -26.60
CA SER A 57 5.11 27.69 -25.25
C SER A 57 3.94 27.09 -24.46
N PHE A 58 2.84 26.76 -25.14
CA PHE A 58 1.68 26.12 -24.52
C PHE A 58 1.98 24.68 -24.10
N LEU A 59 2.60 23.91 -24.99
CA LEU A 59 3.02 22.53 -24.70
C LEU A 59 3.98 22.47 -23.51
N TYR A 60 4.95 23.39 -23.44
CA TYR A 60 5.91 23.46 -22.35
C TYR A 60 5.25 23.70 -20.98
N LYS A 61 4.27 24.62 -20.90
CA LYS A 61 3.49 24.85 -19.69
C LYS A 61 2.75 23.58 -19.26
N TYR A 62 2.12 22.89 -20.21
CA TYR A 62 1.41 21.65 -19.93
C TYR A 62 2.34 20.54 -19.41
N LEU A 63 3.53 20.41 -20.00
CA LEU A 63 4.54 19.46 -19.54
C LEU A 63 4.96 19.76 -18.10
N ILE A 64 5.29 21.02 -17.79
CA ILE A 64 5.64 21.43 -16.41
C ILE A 64 4.52 21.09 -15.44
N THR A 65 3.27 21.48 -15.75
CA THR A 65 2.13 21.19 -14.89
C THR A 65 1.96 19.68 -14.68
N THR A 66 2.13 18.88 -15.72
CA THR A 66 2.02 17.41 -15.63
C THR A 66 3.11 16.82 -14.73
N ILE A 67 4.36 17.24 -14.92
CA ILE A 67 5.48 16.81 -14.06
C ILE A 67 5.22 17.19 -12.60
N PHE A 68 4.74 18.41 -12.36
CA PHE A 68 4.43 18.89 -11.02
C PHE A 68 3.32 18.07 -10.35
N VAL A 69 2.25 17.73 -11.08
CA VAL A 69 1.17 16.87 -10.59
C VAL A 69 1.67 15.46 -10.27
N ILE A 70 2.54 14.88 -11.12
CA ILE A 70 3.15 13.57 -10.86
C ILE A 70 3.99 13.60 -9.58
N LEU A 71 4.82 14.63 -9.40
CA LEU A 71 5.65 14.78 -8.19
C LEU A 71 4.81 14.88 -6.93
N ILE A 72 3.76 15.72 -6.93
CA ILE A 72 2.85 15.83 -5.79
C ILE A 72 2.18 14.49 -5.50
N SER A 73 1.68 13.82 -6.53
CA SER A 73 1.00 12.52 -6.38
C SER A 73 1.93 11.47 -5.76
N PHE A 74 3.22 11.48 -6.15
CA PHE A 74 4.23 10.59 -5.59
C PHE A 74 4.50 10.86 -4.11
N ILE A 75 4.65 12.14 -3.72
CA ILE A 75 4.86 12.54 -2.32
C ILE A 75 3.67 12.11 -1.45
N VAL A 76 2.44 12.39 -1.91
CA VAL A 76 1.21 12.01 -1.21
C VAL A 76 1.12 10.49 -1.06
N SER A 77 1.45 9.73 -2.11
CA SER A 77 1.42 8.26 -2.07
C SER A 77 2.38 7.68 -1.04
N ILE A 78 3.61 8.20 -0.95
CA ILE A 78 4.58 7.77 0.08
C ILE A 78 4.06 8.07 1.49
N GLY A 79 3.49 9.27 1.70
CA GLY A 79 2.92 9.66 2.98
C GLY A 79 1.77 8.74 3.40
N LEU A 80 0.88 8.43 2.46
CA LEU A 80 -0.25 7.54 2.70
C LEU A 80 0.19 6.12 3.06
N ILE A 81 1.12 5.54 2.30
CA ILE A 81 1.65 4.19 2.59
C ILE A 81 2.24 4.15 3.99
N ARG A 82 3.10 5.12 4.35
CA ARG A 82 3.71 5.18 5.70
C ARG A 82 2.64 5.25 6.80
N TRP A 83 1.63 6.10 6.60
CA TRP A 83 0.54 6.22 7.56
C TRP A 83 -0.25 4.91 7.71
N GLN A 84 -0.58 4.23 6.60
CA GLN A 84 -1.26 2.93 6.62
C GLN A 84 -0.41 1.85 7.30
N THR A 85 0.90 1.81 7.04
CA THR A 85 1.82 0.86 7.69
C THR A 85 1.84 1.08 9.20
N VAL A 86 1.99 2.33 9.65
CA VAL A 86 2.02 2.66 11.09
C VAL A 86 0.71 2.26 11.76
N LYS A 87 -0.44 2.61 11.15
CA LYS A 87 -1.76 2.23 11.70
C LYS A 87 -1.98 0.72 11.72
N SER A 88 -1.49 0.00 10.71
CA SER A 88 -1.54 -1.46 10.68
C SER A 88 -0.62 -2.11 11.71
N ILE A 89 0.52 -1.51 12.04
CA ILE A 89 1.38 -1.98 13.12
C ILE A 89 0.73 -1.71 14.48
N GLU A 90 0.17 -0.51 14.70
CA GLU A 90 -0.56 -0.18 15.93
C GLU A 90 -1.71 -1.17 16.19
N GLN A 91 -2.54 -1.43 15.17
CA GLN A 91 -3.61 -2.42 15.25
C GLN A 91 -3.07 -3.84 15.44
N GLY A 92 -1.97 -4.18 14.76
CA GLY A 92 -1.27 -5.45 14.91
C GLY A 92 -0.82 -5.70 16.36
N ASN A 93 -0.30 -4.67 17.04
CA ASN A 93 0.10 -4.76 18.44
C ASN A 93 -1.08 -5.02 19.37
N ASN A 94 -2.26 -4.48 19.07
CA ASN A 94 -3.48 -4.79 19.84
C ASN A 94 -3.86 -6.28 19.71
N ILE A 95 -3.71 -6.85 18.50
CA ILE A 95 -3.95 -8.28 18.24
C ILE A 95 -2.93 -9.14 18.99
N VAL A 96 -1.64 -8.77 18.93
CA VAL A 96 -0.57 -9.43 19.69
C VAL A 96 -0.91 -9.48 21.17
N ASN A 97 -1.28 -8.34 21.78
CA ASN A 97 -1.67 -8.31 23.18
C ASN A 97 -2.87 -9.23 23.48
N ALA A 98 -3.88 -9.25 22.61
CA ALA A 98 -5.04 -10.15 22.76
C ALA A 98 -4.66 -11.64 22.67
N LEU A 99 -3.72 -11.99 21.77
CA LEU A 99 -3.18 -13.35 21.64
C LEU A 99 -2.43 -13.78 22.90
N GLU A 100 -1.61 -12.90 23.49
CA GLU A 100 -0.89 -13.20 24.74
C GLU A 100 -1.87 -13.43 25.91
N VAL A 101 -2.92 -12.61 26.03
CA VAL A 101 -3.95 -12.80 27.07
C VAL A 101 -4.73 -14.09 26.83
N TYR A 102 -5.09 -14.40 25.58
CA TYR A 102 -5.74 -15.67 25.24
C TYR A 102 -4.88 -16.87 25.62
N TYR A 103 -3.59 -16.84 25.29
CA TYR A 103 -2.63 -17.88 25.65
C TYR A 103 -2.52 -18.06 27.15
N SER A 104 -2.47 -16.97 27.91
CA SER A 104 -2.40 -17.02 29.37
C SER A 104 -3.61 -17.72 30.02
N ALA A 105 -4.78 -17.63 29.38
CA ALA A 105 -6.03 -18.23 29.86
C ALA A 105 -6.21 -19.70 29.41
N HIS A 106 -5.72 -20.05 28.22
CA HIS A 106 -6.01 -21.36 27.59
C HIS A 106 -4.77 -22.25 27.44
N ASN A 107 -3.58 -21.74 27.74
CA ASN A 107 -2.29 -22.38 27.53
C ASN A 107 -2.05 -22.85 26.08
N LYS A 108 -2.69 -22.17 25.12
CA LYS A 108 -2.55 -22.36 23.68
C LYS A 108 -2.96 -21.10 22.94
N TYR A 109 -2.37 -20.86 21.77
CA TYR A 109 -2.85 -19.82 20.86
C TYR A 109 -4.14 -20.27 20.15
N PRO A 110 -5.02 -19.33 19.74
CA PRO A 110 -6.20 -19.69 18.96
C PRO A 110 -5.80 -20.22 17.58
N GLU A 111 -6.66 -21.01 16.94
CA GLU A 111 -6.39 -21.47 15.56
C GLU A 111 -6.63 -20.34 14.56
N LYS A 112 -7.58 -19.44 14.87
CA LYS A 112 -7.95 -18.30 14.02
C LYS A 112 -8.13 -17.03 14.85
N LEU A 113 -7.78 -15.88 14.27
CA LEU A 113 -7.97 -14.57 14.92
C LEU A 113 -9.43 -14.27 15.28
N LYS A 114 -10.41 -14.87 14.59
CA LYS A 114 -11.84 -14.68 14.87
C LYS A 114 -12.25 -15.21 16.25
N GLU A 115 -11.49 -16.15 16.83
CA GLU A 115 -11.75 -16.68 18.19
C GLU A 115 -11.44 -15.66 19.29
N LEU A 116 -10.68 -14.59 18.98
CA LEU A 116 -10.45 -13.50 19.91
C LEU A 116 -11.68 -12.60 20.07
N VAL A 117 -12.63 -12.64 19.13
CA VAL A 117 -13.84 -11.82 19.11
C VAL A 117 -15.00 -12.57 19.79
N PRO A 118 -15.82 -11.90 20.62
CA PRO A 118 -15.69 -10.52 21.09
C PRO A 118 -14.90 -10.38 22.40
N GLN A 119 -14.47 -11.50 23.00
CA GLN A 119 -14.01 -11.54 24.39
C GLN A 119 -12.69 -10.79 24.64
N TYR A 120 -11.77 -10.82 23.68
CA TYR A 120 -10.44 -10.20 23.79
C TYR A 120 -10.29 -8.98 22.90
N ILE A 121 -11.06 -8.89 21.81
CA ILE A 121 -11.13 -7.74 20.90
C ILE A 121 -12.57 -7.54 20.41
N ASN A 122 -12.97 -6.29 20.21
CA ASN A 122 -14.37 -5.94 19.90
C ASN A 122 -14.81 -6.38 18.49
N GLU A 123 -13.90 -6.39 17.52
CA GLU A 123 -14.21 -6.66 16.12
C GLU A 123 -13.11 -7.48 15.45
N ALA A 124 -13.44 -8.06 14.29
CA ALA A 124 -12.49 -8.84 13.51
C ALA A 124 -11.33 -7.95 13.05
N PRO A 125 -10.08 -8.33 13.36
CA PRO A 125 -8.95 -7.47 13.10
C PRO A 125 -8.65 -7.40 11.61
N HIS A 126 -8.45 -6.18 11.12
CA HIS A 126 -8.06 -5.89 9.75
C HIS A 126 -6.94 -4.85 9.74
N SER A 127 -6.06 -4.94 8.76
CA SER A 127 -5.02 -3.95 8.52
C SER A 127 -5.60 -2.73 7.81
N TYR A 128 -4.91 -1.59 7.94
CA TYR A 128 -5.24 -0.34 7.27
C TYR A 128 -4.61 -0.25 5.86
N MET A 129 -3.92 -1.31 5.44
CA MET A 129 -3.40 -1.45 4.09
C MET A 129 -4.54 -1.83 3.16
N GLY A 130 -4.70 -1.17 2.02
CA GLY A 130 -5.83 -1.51 1.14
C GLY A 130 -6.81 -0.38 0.86
N TYR A 131 -7.65 -0.64 -0.14
CA TYR A 131 -9.04 -0.20 -0.14
C TYR A 131 -9.85 -1.32 0.50
N GLY A 132 -10.00 -1.24 1.82
CA GLY A 132 -10.80 -2.19 2.58
C GLY A 132 -10.00 -2.95 3.63
N ASN A 133 -10.77 -3.68 4.44
CA ASN A 133 -10.35 -4.41 5.62
C ASN A 133 -9.52 -5.64 5.22
N VAL A 134 -8.27 -5.43 4.79
CA VAL A 134 -7.36 -6.54 4.47
C VAL A 134 -7.05 -7.30 5.75
N GLU A 135 -7.50 -8.55 5.83
CA GLU A 135 -7.27 -9.41 6.98
C GLU A 135 -5.76 -9.67 7.18
N TYR A 136 -5.34 -9.80 8.44
CA TYR A 136 -4.00 -10.26 8.74
C TYR A 136 -3.87 -11.75 8.44
N LEU A 137 -2.79 -12.14 7.78
CA LEU A 137 -2.37 -13.53 7.69
C LEU A 137 -1.78 -13.95 9.03
N TYR A 138 -2.44 -14.90 9.69
CA TYR A 138 -2.04 -15.43 10.97
C TYR A 138 -1.61 -16.90 10.82
N LEU A 139 -0.42 -17.23 11.29
CA LEU A 139 0.13 -18.58 11.23
C LEU A 139 0.74 -18.95 12.58
N VAL A 140 0.26 -20.04 13.16
CA VAL A 140 0.83 -20.64 14.37
C VAL A 140 1.84 -21.72 13.95
N ARG A 141 3.05 -21.67 14.51
CA ARG A 141 4.09 -22.68 14.36
C ARG A 141 4.27 -23.38 15.71
N GLY A 142 3.94 -24.66 15.76
CA GLY A 142 4.34 -25.52 16.88
C GLY A 142 5.75 -26.04 16.65
N ASN A 143 6.64 -25.94 17.65
CA ASN A 143 7.87 -26.71 17.62
C ASN A 143 7.58 -28.13 18.14
N PHE A 144 7.51 -29.11 17.24
CA PHE A 144 7.27 -30.51 17.61
C PHE A 144 8.36 -31.10 18.51
N ASN A 145 9.54 -30.47 18.59
CA ASN A 145 10.70 -31.00 19.30
C ASN A 145 10.86 -30.44 20.72
N THR A 146 10.14 -29.38 21.08
CA THR A 146 10.14 -28.82 22.44
C THR A 146 8.71 -28.68 22.93
N GLU A 147 8.30 -29.58 23.81
CA GLU A 147 7.00 -29.53 24.49
C GLU A 147 6.76 -28.12 25.05
N GLY A 148 5.74 -27.44 24.53
CA GLY A 148 5.25 -26.15 25.04
C GLY A 148 5.78 -24.88 24.37
N SER A 149 6.67 -24.96 23.38
CA SER A 149 7.12 -23.75 22.64
C SER A 149 6.26 -23.53 21.40
N TYR A 150 5.21 -22.73 21.52
CA TYR A 150 4.42 -22.26 20.38
C TYR A 150 4.88 -20.86 19.98
N SER A 151 5.09 -20.65 18.69
CA SER A 151 5.32 -19.33 18.12
C SER A 151 4.27 -19.01 17.07
N TYR A 152 4.08 -17.73 16.77
CA TYR A 152 3.17 -17.31 15.73
C TYR A 152 3.75 -16.14 14.94
N THR A 153 3.24 -16.00 13.72
CA THR A 153 3.46 -14.82 12.91
C THR A 153 2.16 -14.15 12.53
N LEU A 154 2.20 -12.82 12.53
CA LEU A 154 1.11 -11.97 12.07
C LEU A 154 1.62 -11.12 10.93
N THR A 155 1.10 -11.35 9.72
CA THR A 155 1.59 -10.72 8.49
C THR A 155 0.49 -9.92 7.83
N PHE A 156 0.84 -8.76 7.29
CA PHE A 156 -0.03 -8.03 6.38
C PHE A 156 0.77 -7.54 5.16
N PRO A 157 0.11 -7.39 3.98
CA PRO A 157 0.77 -6.87 2.80
C PRO A 157 1.02 -5.38 2.98
N ASN A 158 2.30 -4.98 3.03
CA ASN A 158 2.68 -3.57 3.14
C ASN A 158 2.74 -2.92 1.75
N THR A 159 3.23 -3.66 0.76
CA THR A 159 3.20 -3.25 -0.64
C THR A 159 3.04 -4.48 -1.52
N ALA A 160 3.05 -4.31 -2.83
CA ALA A 160 2.99 -5.44 -3.76
C ALA A 160 4.11 -6.46 -3.60
N ILE A 161 5.28 -6.00 -3.15
CA ILE A 161 6.50 -6.81 -3.11
C ILE A 161 7.02 -6.99 -1.69
N PHE A 162 6.47 -6.27 -0.71
CA PHE A 162 6.88 -6.33 0.68
C PHE A 162 5.71 -6.68 1.58
N ASN A 163 5.95 -7.61 2.49
CA ASN A 163 5.07 -7.91 3.60
C ASN A 163 5.69 -7.38 4.87
N THR A 164 4.84 -6.93 5.80
CA THR A 164 5.28 -6.63 7.16
C THR A 164 4.77 -7.71 8.08
N THR A 165 5.70 -8.37 8.77
CA THR A 165 5.45 -9.56 9.59
C THR A 165 5.93 -9.30 11.00
N TYR A 166 5.06 -9.57 11.98
CA TYR A 166 5.44 -9.74 13.37
C TYR A 166 5.83 -11.20 13.60
N ASP A 167 6.94 -11.41 14.28
CA ASP A 167 7.38 -12.73 14.74
C ASP A 167 7.39 -12.75 16.27
N SER A 168 6.63 -13.66 16.88
CA SER A 168 6.50 -13.74 18.35
C SER A 168 7.80 -14.14 19.05
N ASP A 169 8.70 -14.87 18.38
CA ASP A 169 9.97 -15.31 18.96
C ASP A 169 10.93 -14.12 19.11
N THR A 170 10.98 -13.25 18.11
CA THR A 170 11.83 -12.04 18.13
C THR A 170 11.14 -10.82 18.72
N ARG A 171 9.80 -10.86 18.82
CA ARG A 171 8.92 -9.76 19.23
C ARG A 171 9.11 -8.48 18.42
N LYS A 172 9.41 -8.61 17.13
CA LYS A 172 9.67 -7.49 16.22
C LYS A 172 8.81 -7.57 14.97
N TRP A 173 8.46 -6.38 14.47
CA TRP A 173 7.91 -6.20 13.14
C TRP A 173 9.04 -6.02 12.14
N GLU A 174 9.06 -6.86 11.11
CA GLU A 174 10.04 -6.81 10.03
C GLU A 174 9.34 -6.67 8.68
N THR A 175 9.93 -5.89 7.78
CA THR A 175 9.45 -5.76 6.41
C THR A 175 10.32 -6.60 5.50
N ILE A 176 9.73 -7.64 4.91
CA ILE A 176 10.43 -8.68 4.16
C ILE A 176 9.91 -8.69 2.73
N SER A 177 10.80 -8.88 1.77
CA SER A 177 10.43 -9.06 0.36
C SER A 177 9.70 -10.39 0.17
N GLN A 178 8.61 -10.39 -0.59
CA GLN A 178 7.89 -11.63 -0.94
C GLN A 178 8.76 -12.62 -1.74
N PHE A 179 9.87 -12.15 -2.33
CA PHE A 179 10.78 -12.92 -3.17
C PHE A 179 12.00 -13.50 -2.43
N SER A 180 12.18 -13.26 -1.13
CA SER A 180 13.37 -13.72 -0.39
C SER A 180 13.27 -15.16 0.15
N LYS A 181 12.65 -16.07 -0.61
CA LYS A 181 12.55 -17.50 -0.26
C LYS A 181 13.66 -18.32 -0.90
#